data_AF-A0A1P8NL29-F1
#
_entry.id   AF-A0A1P8NL29-F1
#
_cell.length_a   1.000
_cell.length_b   1.000
_cell.length_c   1.000
_cell.angle_alpha   90.00
_cell.angle_beta   90.00
_cell.angle_gamma   90.00
#
_symmetry.space_group_name_H-M   'P 1'
#
loop_
_entity.id
_entity.type
_entity.pdbx_description
1 polymer ?
#
loop_
_entity_poly.entity_id
_entity_poly.type
_entity_poly.pdbx_seq_one_letter_code
_entity_poly.pdbx_strand_id
1 'polypeptide(L)'
;MNSSLPWPTEAPAIPLLSVRPVLDRISSLARTHEQDVTFVPGFATHEEELAADPPPALEQVLDELGGIELCGHPVLNLLVEDRTDVGPYTLLGPATTFYPLYETPEAAVVLTIDDDGAPGAIYGIGEDLALQLAAADLPSYLERFADALEVSLATLGEAPEEGEARTELAEQLMDEHLFAAFLGDAEEAGDDDAAAGPDTGGAVAAAGTTAVPVQDPSTAGLIDLPEGTLAVADLRAAPLGARVELIDADVPGDPLDLHVAWRERGRVVALLSA
;
A
#
# COMPACT_ATOMS: atom_id res chain seq x y z
N MET A 1 15.06 -15.33 -17.30
CA MET A 1 13.89 -15.79 -18.07
C MET A 1 12.71 -15.10 -17.42
N ASN A 2 12.13 -14.06 -18.04
CA ASN A 2 10.94 -13.40 -17.50
C ASN A 2 9.80 -14.42 -17.51
N SER A 3 9.52 -14.94 -16.33
CA SER A 3 8.33 -15.74 -16.07
C SER A 3 7.19 -14.74 -15.86
N SER A 4 6.58 -14.27 -16.95
CA SER A 4 5.36 -13.47 -16.84
C SER A 4 4.32 -14.27 -16.06
N LEU A 5 3.81 -13.65 -15.01
CA LEU A 5 2.76 -14.20 -14.16
C LEU A 5 1.48 -14.30 -14.99
N PRO A 6 0.66 -15.34 -14.74
CA PRO A 6 -0.61 -15.51 -15.43
C PRO A 6 -1.66 -14.56 -14.84
N TRP A 7 -1.46 -13.24 -15.00
CA TRP A 7 -2.40 -12.23 -14.53
C TRP A 7 -3.78 -12.44 -15.12
N PRO A 8 -4.86 -12.23 -14.34
CA PRO A 8 -6.20 -12.14 -14.91
C PRO A 8 -6.29 -10.93 -15.86
N THR A 9 -7.09 -11.06 -16.92
CA THR A 9 -7.10 -10.12 -18.07
C THR A 9 -8.49 -9.59 -18.44
N GLU A 10 -9.52 -9.93 -17.65
CA GLU A 10 -10.90 -9.59 -17.98
C GLU A 10 -11.23 -8.14 -17.62
N ALA A 11 -10.58 -7.60 -16.60
CA ALA A 11 -10.77 -6.24 -16.16
C ALA A 11 -10.16 -5.21 -17.14
N PRO A 12 -10.83 -4.07 -17.35
CA PRO A 12 -10.27 -2.98 -18.15
C PRO A 12 -9.13 -2.27 -17.39
N ALA A 13 -8.22 -1.68 -18.15
CA ALA A 13 -7.19 -0.80 -17.58
C ALA A 13 -7.79 0.42 -16.85
N ILE A 14 -7.10 0.85 -15.80
CA ILE A 14 -7.43 2.08 -15.07
C ILE A 14 -7.39 3.25 -16.08
N PRO A 15 -8.48 4.01 -16.22
CA PRO A 15 -8.50 5.13 -17.15
C PRO A 15 -7.45 6.18 -16.77
N LEU A 16 -6.51 6.47 -17.67
CA LEU A 16 -5.47 7.46 -17.42
C LEU A 16 -6.02 8.85 -17.02
N LEU A 17 -7.20 9.22 -17.53
CA LEU A 17 -7.86 10.47 -17.16
C LEU A 17 -8.22 10.58 -15.67
N SER A 18 -8.49 9.47 -14.98
CA SER A 18 -8.83 9.50 -13.55
C SER A 18 -7.60 9.69 -12.66
N VAL A 19 -6.41 9.36 -13.14
CA VAL A 19 -5.14 9.50 -12.40
C VAL A 19 -4.29 10.68 -12.87
N ARG A 20 -4.60 11.26 -14.04
CA ARG A 20 -3.82 12.37 -14.63
C ARG A 20 -3.48 13.49 -13.65
N PRO A 21 -4.42 14.04 -12.85
CA PRO A 21 -4.12 15.17 -11.98
C PRO A 21 -3.01 14.86 -10.96
N VAL A 22 -3.03 13.67 -10.36
CA VAL A 22 -2.03 13.27 -9.37
C VAL A 22 -0.70 12.93 -10.04
N LEU A 23 -0.71 12.30 -11.22
CA LEU A 23 0.51 12.05 -11.98
C LEU A 23 1.22 13.36 -12.35
N ASP A 24 0.47 14.35 -12.86
CA ASP A 24 1.01 15.67 -13.19
C ASP A 24 1.60 16.38 -11.96
N ARG A 25 0.97 16.21 -10.78
CA ARG A 25 1.46 16.74 -9.50
C ARG A 25 2.77 16.08 -9.08
N ILE A 26 2.84 14.75 -9.08
CA ILE A 26 4.06 13.99 -8.76
C ILE A 26 5.20 14.37 -9.72
N SER A 27 4.95 14.40 -11.03
CA SER A 27 5.94 14.85 -12.01
C SER A 27 6.36 16.30 -11.82
N SER A 28 5.48 17.17 -11.31
CA SER A 28 5.82 18.55 -10.96
C SER A 28 6.73 18.63 -9.74
N LEU A 29 6.45 17.84 -8.70
CA LEU A 29 7.29 17.76 -7.51
C LEU A 29 8.69 17.26 -7.88
N ALA A 30 8.79 16.17 -8.65
CA ALA A 30 10.07 15.62 -9.08
C ALA A 30 10.93 16.60 -9.89
N ARG A 31 10.30 17.38 -10.79
CA ARG A 31 11.02 18.41 -11.58
C ARG A 31 11.45 19.62 -10.74
N THR A 32 10.71 19.94 -9.68
CA THR A 32 10.97 21.12 -8.85
C THR A 32 12.02 20.81 -7.77
N HIS A 33 12.10 19.55 -7.35
CA HIS A 33 12.98 19.06 -6.30
C HIS A 33 13.98 18.02 -6.85
N GLU A 34 14.59 18.29 -8.01
CA GLU A 34 15.48 17.35 -8.71
C GLU A 34 16.71 16.89 -7.91
N GLN A 35 17.04 17.58 -6.81
CA GLN A 35 18.12 17.22 -5.89
C GLN A 35 17.71 16.10 -4.92
N ASP A 36 16.41 16.04 -4.60
CA ASP A 36 15.86 15.15 -3.59
C ASP A 36 14.98 14.06 -4.21
N VAL A 37 14.40 14.29 -5.38
CA VAL A 37 13.45 13.36 -6.00
C VAL A 37 13.96 12.89 -7.34
N THR A 38 14.10 11.57 -7.47
CA THR A 38 14.30 10.91 -8.76
C THR A 38 12.95 10.39 -9.26
N PHE A 39 12.55 10.84 -10.45
CA PHE A 39 11.40 10.27 -11.16
C PHE A 39 11.85 9.03 -11.92
N VAL A 40 11.25 7.87 -11.62
CA VAL A 40 11.49 6.65 -12.39
C VAL A 40 10.51 6.62 -13.57
N PRO A 41 11.00 6.69 -14.81
CA PRO A 41 10.16 6.72 -15.99
C PRO A 41 9.34 5.44 -16.16
N GLY A 42 8.18 5.55 -16.80
CA GLY A 42 7.33 4.43 -17.17
C GLY A 42 7.76 3.70 -18.46
N PHE A 43 7.03 2.65 -18.82
CA PHE A 43 7.32 1.80 -19.99
C PHE A 43 7.34 2.56 -21.32
N ALA A 44 6.50 3.58 -21.50
CA ALA A 44 6.43 4.31 -22.78
C ALA A 44 7.74 5.04 -23.12
N THR A 45 8.58 5.28 -22.11
CA THR A 45 9.86 5.98 -22.24
C THR A 45 11.07 5.07 -22.06
N HIS A 46 10.89 3.82 -21.63
CA HIS A 46 11.98 2.88 -21.45
C HIS A 46 12.40 2.25 -22.78
N GLU A 47 13.66 2.50 -23.18
CA GLU A 47 14.26 1.89 -24.38
C GLU A 47 14.77 0.46 -24.13
N GLU A 48 14.95 0.08 -22.86
CA GLU A 48 15.39 -1.24 -22.42
C GLU A 48 14.21 -2.14 -22.04
N GLU A 49 14.34 -3.44 -22.31
CA GLU A 49 13.35 -4.46 -21.94
C GLU A 49 13.37 -4.64 -20.41
N LEU A 50 12.49 -3.91 -19.72
CA LEU A 50 12.29 -4.04 -18.28
C LEU A 50 11.79 -5.45 -17.93
N ALA A 51 12.25 -5.99 -16.80
CA ALA A 51 11.81 -7.30 -16.33
C ALA A 51 10.47 -7.26 -15.57
N ALA A 52 9.98 -6.05 -15.28
CA ALA A 52 8.74 -5.84 -14.56
C ALA A 52 7.54 -6.49 -15.26
N ASP A 53 6.74 -7.21 -14.49
CA ASP A 53 5.56 -7.94 -14.96
C ASP A 53 4.31 -7.52 -14.18
N PRO A 54 3.75 -6.33 -14.50
CA PRO A 54 2.61 -5.78 -13.80
C PRO A 54 1.27 -6.38 -14.26
N PRO A 55 0.21 -6.26 -13.44
CA PRO A 55 -1.15 -6.52 -13.88
C PRO A 55 -1.51 -5.68 -15.12
N PRO A 56 -2.16 -6.25 -16.15
CA PRO A 56 -2.57 -5.53 -17.35
C PRO A 56 -3.42 -4.29 -17.07
N ALA A 57 -4.19 -4.30 -15.98
CA ALA A 57 -5.02 -3.17 -15.60
C ALA A 57 -4.22 -1.90 -15.25
N LEU A 58 -2.92 -2.02 -14.98
CA LEU A 58 -2.03 -0.89 -14.65
C LEU A 58 -1.28 -0.32 -15.85
N GLU A 59 -1.33 -0.96 -17.02
CA GLU A 59 -0.51 -0.62 -18.21
C GLU A 59 -0.47 0.88 -18.51
N GLN A 60 -1.63 1.55 -18.55
CA GLN A 60 -1.70 2.98 -18.87
C GLN A 60 -1.06 3.89 -17.81
N VAL A 61 -1.07 3.50 -16.54
CA VAL A 61 -0.42 4.26 -15.46
C VAL A 61 1.08 4.05 -15.55
N LEU A 62 1.49 2.81 -15.80
CA LEU A 62 2.89 2.39 -15.90
C LEU A 62 3.58 2.89 -17.15
N ASP A 63 2.84 3.23 -18.20
CA ASP A 63 3.38 3.95 -19.35
C ASP A 63 4.00 5.29 -18.94
N GLU A 64 3.49 5.93 -17.88
CA GLU A 64 3.90 7.27 -17.49
C GLU A 64 4.75 7.33 -16.22
N LEU A 65 4.45 6.49 -15.24
CA LEU A 65 5.10 6.48 -13.93
C LEU A 65 5.62 5.08 -13.63
N GLY A 66 6.94 4.94 -13.51
CA GLY A 66 7.57 3.72 -13.03
C GLY A 66 7.75 3.69 -11.51
N GLY A 67 7.87 4.86 -10.88
CA GLY A 67 8.10 4.97 -9.44
C GLY A 67 8.72 6.31 -9.05
N ILE A 68 9.01 6.47 -7.76
CA ILE A 68 9.65 7.63 -7.16
C ILE A 68 10.70 7.17 -6.16
N GLU A 69 11.89 7.76 -6.27
CA GLU A 69 12.90 7.69 -5.22
C GLU A 69 13.02 9.05 -4.54
N LEU A 70 13.13 9.03 -3.21
CA LEU A 70 13.39 10.19 -2.38
C LEU A 70 14.77 10.03 -1.73
N CYS A 71 15.68 10.97 -2.00
CA CYS A 71 17.07 10.97 -1.54
C CYS A 71 17.81 9.64 -1.80
N GLY A 72 17.49 8.98 -2.92
CA GLY A 72 18.07 7.70 -3.33
C GLY A 72 17.37 6.45 -2.79
N HIS A 73 16.27 6.60 -2.04
CA HIS A 73 15.46 5.47 -1.55
C HIS A 73 14.13 5.35 -2.30
N PRO A 74 13.76 4.16 -2.78
CA PRO A 74 12.48 3.94 -3.41
C PRO A 74 11.35 4.08 -2.39
N VAL A 75 10.44 5.02 -2.64
CA VAL A 75 9.26 5.29 -1.79
C VAL A 75 7.94 4.99 -2.52
N LEU A 76 8.01 4.77 -3.83
CA LEU A 76 6.95 4.24 -4.67
C LEU A 76 7.59 3.42 -5.80
N ASN A 77 7.19 2.17 -5.95
CA ASN A 77 7.66 1.31 -7.02
C ASN A 77 6.47 0.70 -7.75
N LEU A 78 6.37 0.96 -9.06
CA LEU A 78 5.36 0.38 -9.92
C LEU A 78 5.97 -0.53 -11.01
N LEU A 79 7.30 -0.66 -11.05
CA LEU A 79 8.05 -1.51 -11.98
C LEU A 79 8.79 -2.60 -11.21
N VAL A 80 8.02 -3.46 -10.54
CA VAL A 80 8.57 -4.52 -9.70
C VAL A 80 9.13 -5.64 -10.57
N GLU A 81 10.45 -5.82 -10.56
CA GLU A 81 11.15 -6.86 -11.33
C GLU A 81 11.32 -8.17 -10.56
N ASP A 82 11.66 -8.07 -9.27
CA ASP A 82 11.82 -9.19 -8.36
C ASP A 82 10.75 -9.12 -7.28
N ARG A 83 10.08 -10.25 -7.01
CA ARG A 83 9.12 -10.38 -5.91
C ARG A 83 9.68 -11.32 -4.85
N THR A 84 9.65 -10.88 -3.61
CA THR A 84 9.83 -11.80 -2.48
C THR A 84 8.51 -12.52 -2.21
N ASP A 85 8.57 -13.77 -1.76
CA ASP A 85 7.43 -14.58 -1.33
C ASP A 85 7.42 -14.81 0.19
N VAL A 86 8.31 -14.11 0.91
CA VAL A 86 8.54 -14.24 2.35
C VAL A 86 8.54 -12.86 3.02
N GLY A 87 8.22 -12.82 4.31
CA GLY A 87 8.14 -11.56 5.07
C GLY A 87 6.72 -11.00 5.08
N PRO A 88 6.48 -9.74 4.66
CA PRO A 88 5.16 -9.11 4.72
C PRO A 88 4.11 -9.82 3.83
N TYR A 89 4.55 -10.67 2.91
CA TYR A 89 3.65 -11.42 2.02
C TYR A 89 3.24 -12.80 2.54
N THR A 90 3.70 -13.20 3.73
CA THR A 90 3.55 -14.58 4.26
C THR A 90 2.10 -15.08 4.26
N LEU A 91 1.13 -14.21 4.57
CA LEU A 91 -0.30 -14.58 4.62
C LEU A 91 -1.05 -14.28 3.31
N LEU A 92 -0.41 -13.67 2.32
CA LEU A 92 -1.11 -13.31 1.09
C LEU A 92 -1.30 -14.54 0.21
N GLY A 93 -2.40 -14.53 -0.55
CA GLY A 93 -2.70 -15.57 -1.53
C GLY A 93 -1.72 -15.60 -2.71
N PRO A 94 -2.12 -16.24 -3.83
CA PRO A 94 -1.28 -16.33 -5.02
C PRO A 94 -0.74 -14.97 -5.46
N ALA A 95 0.48 -14.94 -6.02
CA ALA A 95 1.15 -13.72 -6.46
C ALA A 95 0.30 -12.86 -7.43
N THR A 96 -0.63 -13.46 -8.18
CA THR A 96 -1.54 -12.74 -9.10
C THR A 96 -2.72 -12.03 -8.42
N THR A 97 -2.84 -12.14 -7.09
CA THR A 97 -3.95 -11.54 -6.31
C THR A 97 -3.55 -10.21 -5.65
N PHE A 98 -2.29 -9.81 -5.76
CA PHE A 98 -1.81 -8.53 -5.26
C PHE A 98 -0.62 -8.03 -6.06
N TYR A 99 -0.39 -6.72 -6.04
CA TYR A 99 0.76 -6.07 -6.64
C TYR A 99 1.43 -5.12 -5.64
N PRO A 100 2.73 -5.28 -5.35
CA PRO A 100 3.41 -4.42 -4.39
C PRO A 100 3.65 -3.02 -4.98
N LEU A 101 3.50 -2.00 -4.13
CA LEU A 101 3.71 -0.58 -4.43
C LEU A 101 4.89 0.00 -3.64
N TYR A 102 5.24 -0.64 -2.53
CA TYR A 102 6.37 -0.34 -1.65
C TYR A 102 6.71 -1.60 -0.85
N GLU A 103 7.99 -1.84 -0.58
CA GLU A 103 8.47 -3.02 0.13
C GLU A 103 9.78 -2.72 0.88
N THR A 104 9.84 -3.20 2.12
CA THR A 104 11.05 -3.39 2.93
C THR A 104 11.09 -4.86 3.38
N PRO A 105 12.17 -5.32 4.04
CA PRO A 105 12.21 -6.68 4.59
C PRO A 105 11.11 -6.99 5.60
N GLU A 106 10.53 -5.96 6.24
CA GLU A 106 9.60 -6.07 7.38
C GLU A 106 8.19 -5.56 7.05
N ALA A 107 8.04 -4.74 6.01
CA ALA A 107 6.77 -4.10 5.68
C ALA A 107 6.52 -4.03 4.17
N ALA A 108 5.25 -3.95 3.78
CA ALA A 108 4.87 -3.70 2.39
C ALA A 108 3.58 -2.89 2.28
N VAL A 109 3.43 -2.21 1.15
CA VAL A 109 2.15 -1.66 0.70
C VAL A 109 1.74 -2.37 -0.58
N VAL A 110 0.56 -2.97 -0.59
CA VAL A 110 0.07 -3.80 -1.70
C VAL A 110 -1.27 -3.31 -2.25
N LEU A 111 -1.39 -3.35 -3.57
CA LEU A 111 -2.65 -3.20 -4.30
C LEU A 111 -3.30 -4.58 -4.46
N THR A 112 -4.55 -4.72 -4.01
CA THR A 112 -5.31 -5.95 -4.22
C THR A 112 -5.74 -6.09 -5.68
N ILE A 113 -5.75 -7.32 -6.18
CA ILE A 113 -6.19 -7.69 -7.53
C ILE A 113 -7.29 -8.75 -7.39
N ASP A 114 -8.49 -8.44 -7.88
CA ASP A 114 -9.62 -9.38 -7.87
C ASP A 114 -9.44 -10.49 -8.93
N ASP A 115 -10.30 -11.51 -8.88
CA ASP A 115 -10.26 -12.69 -9.75
C ASP A 115 -10.35 -12.36 -11.27
N ASP A 116 -10.94 -11.21 -11.63
CA ASP A 116 -11.04 -10.70 -13.01
C ASP A 116 -9.85 -9.83 -13.43
N GLY A 117 -8.97 -9.47 -12.47
CA GLY A 117 -7.80 -8.62 -12.67
C GLY A 117 -8.04 -7.16 -12.31
N ALA A 118 -9.21 -6.83 -11.77
CA ALA A 118 -9.53 -5.46 -11.40
C ALA A 118 -8.71 -5.03 -10.17
N PRO A 119 -8.01 -3.89 -10.24
CA PRO A 119 -7.35 -3.32 -9.08
C PRO A 119 -8.37 -2.85 -8.04
N GLY A 120 -8.10 -3.17 -6.77
CA GLY A 120 -8.95 -2.87 -5.63
C GLY A 120 -8.32 -1.93 -4.61
N ALA A 121 -8.66 -2.17 -3.35
CA ALA A 121 -8.12 -1.45 -2.20
C ALA A 121 -6.61 -1.68 -2.03
N ILE A 122 -5.98 -0.76 -1.31
CA ILE A 122 -4.56 -0.81 -0.97
C ILE A 122 -4.40 -1.02 0.53
N TYR A 123 -3.51 -1.93 0.90
CA TYR A 123 -3.21 -2.28 2.28
C TYR A 123 -1.74 -2.06 2.60
N GLY A 124 -1.46 -1.53 3.78
CA GLY A 124 -0.16 -1.68 4.42
C GLY A 124 -0.13 -2.96 5.26
N ILE A 125 1.05 -3.56 5.34
CA ILE A 125 1.34 -4.78 6.08
C ILE A 125 2.65 -4.55 6.83
N GLY A 126 2.62 -4.57 8.15
CA GLY A 126 3.80 -4.46 9.01
C GLY A 126 4.31 -5.83 9.49
N GLU A 127 5.19 -5.81 10.50
CA GLU A 127 5.82 -7.01 11.07
C GLU A 127 4.82 -8.03 11.66
N ASP A 128 3.70 -7.52 12.18
CA ASP A 128 2.62 -8.33 12.77
C ASP A 128 1.71 -9.00 11.74
N LEU A 129 1.96 -8.74 10.45
CA LEU A 129 1.21 -9.28 9.31
C LEU A 129 -0.28 -8.87 9.30
N ALA A 130 -0.66 -7.84 10.08
CA ALA A 130 -1.99 -7.29 10.02
C ALA A 130 -2.20 -6.49 8.74
N LEU A 131 -3.44 -6.48 8.26
CA LEU A 131 -3.81 -5.69 7.09
C LEU A 131 -4.41 -4.37 7.53
N GLN A 132 -3.78 -3.27 7.14
CA GLN A 132 -4.28 -1.93 7.42
C GLN A 132 -4.68 -1.22 6.13
N LEU A 133 -5.96 -0.82 6.07
CA LEU A 133 -6.56 -0.22 4.89
C LEU A 133 -5.98 1.17 4.62
N ALA A 134 -5.01 1.23 3.71
CA ALA A 134 -4.26 2.44 3.36
C ALA A 134 -5.04 3.35 2.40
N ALA A 135 -5.68 2.79 1.39
CA ALA A 135 -6.48 3.55 0.44
C ALA A 135 -7.60 2.72 -0.19
N ALA A 136 -8.59 3.42 -0.75
CA ALA A 136 -9.70 2.77 -1.42
C ALA A 136 -9.38 2.19 -2.79
N ASP A 137 -8.42 2.80 -3.46
CA ASP A 137 -7.97 2.49 -4.81
C ASP A 137 -6.61 3.16 -5.07
N LEU A 138 -5.99 2.82 -6.21
CA LEU A 138 -4.70 3.38 -6.62
C LEU A 138 -4.71 4.92 -6.76
N PRO A 139 -5.70 5.57 -7.41
CA PRO A 139 -5.75 7.03 -7.45
C PRO A 139 -5.72 7.67 -6.05
N SER A 140 -6.51 7.15 -5.11
CA SER A 140 -6.57 7.67 -3.74
C SER A 140 -5.25 7.49 -2.99
N TYR A 141 -4.56 6.37 -3.22
CA TYR A 141 -3.23 6.15 -2.65
C TYR A 141 -2.19 7.11 -3.22
N LEU A 142 -2.17 7.30 -4.54
CA LEU A 142 -1.24 8.23 -5.18
C LEU A 142 -1.44 9.67 -4.70
N GLU A 143 -2.68 10.09 -4.41
CA GLU A 143 -2.95 11.43 -3.85
C GLU A 143 -2.38 11.55 -2.44
N ARG A 144 -2.59 10.55 -1.58
CA ARG A 144 -2.00 10.51 -0.23
C ARG A 144 -0.47 10.50 -0.27
N PHE A 145 0.10 9.74 -1.20
CA PHE A 145 1.54 9.71 -1.46
C PHE A 145 2.05 11.09 -1.90
N ALA A 146 1.36 11.75 -2.83
CA ALA A 146 1.74 13.09 -3.31
C ALA A 146 1.64 14.15 -2.20
N ASP A 147 0.61 14.07 -1.34
CA ASP A 147 0.47 14.92 -0.16
C ASP A 147 1.65 14.74 0.80
N ALA A 148 1.98 13.49 1.15
CA ALA A 148 3.10 13.19 2.04
C ALA A 148 4.43 13.65 1.44
N LEU A 149 4.68 13.35 0.16
CA LEU A 149 5.88 13.75 -0.55
C LEU A 149 6.05 15.28 -0.55
N GLU A 150 4.97 16.04 -0.82
CA GLU A 150 5.03 17.50 -0.83
C GLU A 150 5.37 18.08 0.55
N VAL A 151 4.81 17.53 1.64
CA VAL A 151 5.14 17.96 3.00
C VAL A 151 6.58 17.60 3.36
N SER A 152 7.02 16.38 3.07
CA SER A 152 8.40 15.94 3.30
C SER A 152 9.41 16.83 2.57
N LEU A 153 9.13 17.17 1.31
CA LEU A 153 9.99 18.03 0.50
C LEU A 153 10.04 19.48 1.00
N ALA A 154 8.92 20.01 1.51
CA ALA A 154 8.90 21.33 2.12
C ALA A 154 9.84 21.39 3.33
N THR A 155 9.80 20.37 4.19
CA THR A 155 10.69 20.25 5.36
C THR A 155 12.15 20.07 4.93
N LEU A 156 12.43 19.17 3.99
CA LEU A 156 13.78 18.93 3.46
C LEU A 156 14.39 20.17 2.80
N GLY A 157 13.57 21.05 2.20
CA GLY A 157 14.04 22.30 1.59
C GLY A 157 14.58 23.32 2.60
N GLU A 158 14.19 23.22 3.86
CA GLU A 158 14.67 24.08 4.96
C GLU A 158 15.79 23.43 5.79
N ALA A 159 15.96 22.12 5.62
CA ALA A 159 16.85 21.27 6.39
C ALA A 159 18.34 21.50 6.00
N PRO A 160 19.26 21.77 6.95
CA PRO A 160 20.69 21.92 6.67
C PRO A 160 21.42 20.59 6.40
N GLU A 161 20.76 19.45 6.57
CA GLU A 161 21.30 18.11 6.40
C GLU A 161 21.68 17.82 4.94
N GLU A 162 22.83 17.17 4.76
CA GLU A 162 23.37 16.74 3.47
C GLU A 162 23.83 15.27 3.55
N GLY A 163 23.86 14.59 2.40
CA GLY A 163 24.31 13.20 2.31
C GLY A 163 23.43 12.24 3.11
N GLU A 164 24.04 11.30 3.82
CA GLU A 164 23.33 10.24 4.57
C GLU A 164 22.31 10.80 5.58
N ALA A 165 22.64 11.88 6.29
CA ALA A 165 21.72 12.50 7.25
C ALA A 165 20.45 13.06 6.57
N ARG A 166 20.57 13.52 5.33
CA ARG A 166 19.42 14.00 4.54
C ARG A 166 18.54 12.85 4.11
N THR A 167 19.16 11.73 3.74
CA THR A 167 18.49 10.50 3.37
C THR A 167 17.72 9.89 4.56
N GLU A 168 18.33 9.82 5.74
CA GLU A 168 17.66 9.39 6.99
C GLU A 168 16.48 10.30 7.36
N LEU A 169 16.65 11.62 7.23
CA LEU A 169 15.57 12.58 7.47
C LEU A 169 14.41 12.37 6.48
N ALA A 170 14.72 12.09 5.21
CA ALA A 170 13.71 11.85 4.19
C ALA A 170 12.88 10.59 4.48
N GLU A 171 13.53 9.51 4.91
CA GLU A 171 12.88 8.27 5.36
C GLU A 171 11.95 8.56 6.55
N GLN A 172 12.47 9.21 7.59
CA GLN A 172 11.69 9.59 8.77
C GLN A 172 10.45 10.42 8.42
N LEU A 173 10.56 11.37 7.50
CA LEU A 173 9.44 12.22 7.08
C LEU A 173 8.39 11.42 6.30
N MET A 174 8.80 10.48 5.46
CA MET A 174 7.86 9.60 4.76
C MET A 174 7.17 8.63 5.72
N ASP A 175 7.88 8.13 6.72
CA ASP A 175 7.28 7.32 7.78
C ASP A 175 6.24 8.12 8.55
N GLU A 176 6.59 9.33 8.99
CA GLU A 176 5.69 10.21 9.73
C GLU A 176 4.44 10.59 8.93
N HIS A 177 4.60 10.94 7.65
CA HIS A 177 3.53 11.50 6.83
C HIS A 177 2.74 10.48 6.02
N LEU A 178 3.26 9.26 5.87
CA LEU A 178 2.64 8.21 5.06
C LEU A 178 2.63 6.84 5.74
N PHE A 179 3.81 6.26 6.01
CA PHE A 179 3.89 4.83 6.31
C PHE A 179 3.40 4.47 7.71
N ALA A 180 3.62 5.30 8.74
CA ALA A 180 3.08 5.05 10.08
C ALA A 180 1.54 4.92 10.06
N ALA A 181 0.87 5.70 9.20
CA ALA A 181 -0.57 5.63 9.01
C ALA A 181 -1.03 4.42 8.17
N PHE A 182 -0.13 3.76 7.46
CA PHE A 182 -0.41 2.57 6.65
C PHE A 182 0.00 1.27 7.33
N LEU A 183 1.04 1.28 8.16
CA LEU A 183 1.63 0.10 8.77
C LEU A 183 1.14 -0.13 10.20
N GLY A 184 0.56 0.90 10.84
CA GLY A 184 -0.02 0.79 12.18
C GLY A 184 0.89 1.28 13.30
N ASP A 185 2.08 1.78 12.96
CA ASP A 185 3.10 2.24 13.92
C ASP A 185 2.76 3.57 14.60
N ALA A 186 1.66 4.22 14.21
CA ALA A 186 1.21 5.47 14.81
C ALA A 186 0.85 5.33 16.31
N GLU A 187 0.69 4.11 16.83
CA GLU A 187 0.33 3.87 18.24
C GLU A 187 1.52 3.92 19.22
N GLU A 188 2.78 3.80 18.78
CA GLU A 188 3.94 3.84 19.70
C GLU A 188 4.41 5.26 20.08
N ALA A 189 3.98 6.30 19.35
CA ALA A 189 4.42 7.68 19.58
C ALA A 189 3.57 8.48 20.59
N GLY A 190 2.58 7.84 21.25
CA GLY A 190 1.49 8.57 21.92
C GLY A 190 1.19 8.24 23.38
N ASP A 191 1.95 7.38 24.05
CA ASP A 191 1.67 6.98 25.45
C ASP A 191 2.41 7.86 26.49
N ASP A 192 2.82 9.07 26.10
CA ASP A 192 3.25 10.10 27.06
C ASP A 192 2.03 10.93 27.51
N ASP A 193 1.56 10.58 28.70
CA ASP A 193 0.60 11.28 29.56
C ASP A 193 0.94 12.78 29.70
N ALA A 194 0.52 13.60 28.73
CA ALA A 194 0.69 15.05 28.74
C ALA A 194 -0.66 15.77 28.61
N ALA A 195 -1.21 16.06 29.80
CA ALA A 195 -2.22 17.06 30.13
C ALA A 195 -2.70 18.00 29.01
N ALA A 196 -4.02 17.98 28.83
CA ALA A 196 -4.82 18.90 28.02
C ALA A 196 -4.41 20.39 28.12
N GLY A 197 -4.12 21.00 26.97
CA GLY A 197 -4.09 22.44 26.71
C GLY A 197 -4.71 22.74 25.34
N PRO A 198 -5.49 23.83 25.17
CA PRO A 198 -6.34 24.01 23.99
C PRO A 198 -5.65 24.74 22.83
N ASP A 199 -6.10 24.40 21.62
CA ASP A 199 -6.11 25.20 20.38
C ASP A 199 -4.77 25.74 19.83
N THR A 200 -4.18 24.97 18.91
CA THR A 200 -3.58 25.50 17.67
C THR A 200 -3.81 24.49 16.53
N GLY A 201 -4.44 24.96 15.45
CA GLY A 201 -4.91 24.13 14.33
C GLY A 201 -3.80 23.48 13.50
N GLY A 202 -4.16 22.37 12.85
CA GLY A 202 -3.37 21.72 11.82
C GLY A 202 -2.91 20.29 12.11
N ALA A 203 -3.19 19.73 13.28
CA ALA A 203 -2.90 18.32 13.57
C ALA A 203 -4.10 17.44 13.19
N VAL A 204 -3.89 16.51 12.24
CA VAL A 204 -4.81 15.40 12.01
C VAL A 204 -4.80 14.60 13.32
N ALA A 205 -5.89 14.66 14.09
CA ALA A 205 -6.01 13.91 15.32
C ALA A 205 -5.75 12.42 15.02
N ALA A 206 -4.80 11.81 15.73
CA ALA A 206 -4.59 10.37 15.75
C ALA A 206 -5.89 9.70 16.21
N ALA A 207 -6.74 9.38 15.26
CA ALA A 207 -7.93 8.59 15.49
C ALA A 207 -7.44 7.15 15.71
N GLY A 208 -7.63 6.63 16.92
CA GLY A 208 -7.23 5.27 17.26
C GLY A 208 -7.64 4.26 16.19
N THR A 209 -6.76 3.29 15.94
CA THR A 209 -6.90 2.32 14.86
C THR A 209 -8.21 1.55 15.03
N THR A 210 -9.07 1.60 14.02
CA THR A 210 -10.36 0.89 14.08
C THR A 210 -10.14 -0.58 13.75
N ALA A 211 -10.11 -1.44 14.76
CA ALA A 211 -10.04 -2.88 14.58
C ALA A 211 -11.33 -3.41 13.92
N VAL A 212 -11.19 -4.09 12.79
CA VAL A 212 -12.28 -4.77 12.08
C VAL A 212 -12.28 -6.23 12.54
N PRO A 213 -13.38 -6.71 13.13
CA PRO A 213 -13.43 -8.06 13.66
C PRO A 213 -13.39 -9.09 12.53
N VAL A 214 -12.57 -10.12 12.73
CA VAL A 214 -12.62 -11.36 11.97
C VAL A 214 -13.79 -12.21 12.50
N GLN A 215 -14.66 -12.66 11.61
CA GLN A 215 -15.95 -13.28 11.93
C GLN A 215 -16.09 -14.68 11.32
N ASP A 216 -16.93 -15.51 11.93
CA ASP A 216 -17.35 -16.77 11.34
C ASP A 216 -18.17 -16.51 10.06
N PRO A 217 -17.81 -17.12 8.91
CA PRO A 217 -18.46 -16.90 7.62
C PRO A 217 -19.98 -17.14 7.65
N SER A 218 -20.45 -18.08 8.46
CA SER A 218 -21.87 -18.42 8.60
C SER A 218 -22.71 -17.33 9.27
N THR A 219 -22.05 -16.41 9.99
CA THR A 219 -22.69 -15.32 10.74
C THR A 219 -22.44 -13.94 10.14
N ALA A 220 -21.47 -13.81 9.22
CA ALA A 220 -21.07 -12.54 8.60
C ALA A 220 -22.11 -11.97 7.63
N GLY A 221 -23.08 -12.77 7.17
CA GLY A 221 -24.12 -12.32 6.21
C GLY A 221 -23.58 -12.00 4.82
N LEU A 222 -22.35 -12.44 4.51
CA LEU A 222 -21.72 -12.35 3.20
C LEU A 222 -22.16 -13.53 2.33
N ILE A 223 -22.29 -13.27 1.04
CA ILE A 223 -22.60 -14.27 0.02
C ILE A 223 -21.38 -14.44 -0.90
N ASP A 224 -21.31 -15.57 -1.61
CA ASP A 224 -20.27 -15.85 -2.62
C ASP A 224 -18.81 -15.82 -2.08
N LEU A 225 -18.63 -16.25 -0.83
CA LEU A 225 -17.30 -16.47 -0.25
C LEU A 225 -16.58 -17.65 -0.93
N PRO A 226 -15.25 -17.59 -1.08
CA PRO A 226 -14.48 -18.70 -1.61
C PRO A 226 -14.72 -19.99 -0.82
N GLU A 227 -14.70 -21.12 -1.53
CA GLU A 227 -14.77 -22.44 -0.88
C GLU A 227 -13.60 -22.60 0.10
N GLY A 228 -13.89 -23.14 1.30
CA GLY A 228 -12.88 -23.33 2.34
C GLY A 228 -12.60 -22.11 3.21
N THR A 229 -13.39 -21.03 3.09
CA THR A 229 -13.27 -19.85 3.96
C THR A 229 -13.48 -20.23 5.43
N LEU A 230 -12.49 -19.96 6.27
CA LEU A 230 -12.48 -20.21 7.70
C LEU A 230 -12.98 -19.01 8.50
N ALA A 231 -12.63 -17.80 8.06
CA ALA A 231 -13.07 -16.56 8.67
C ALA A 231 -13.06 -15.40 7.66
N VAL A 232 -13.77 -14.32 7.99
CA VAL A 232 -13.93 -13.15 7.12
C VAL A 232 -13.86 -11.82 7.88
N ALA A 233 -13.32 -10.80 7.23
CA ALA A 233 -13.42 -9.41 7.67
C ALA A 233 -14.06 -8.55 6.56
N ASP A 234 -15.05 -7.73 6.92
CA ASP A 234 -15.76 -6.83 6.00
C ASP A 234 -15.36 -5.37 6.24
N LEU A 235 -14.59 -4.82 5.31
CA LEU A 235 -14.08 -3.44 5.34
C LEU A 235 -14.85 -2.51 4.41
N ARG A 236 -15.98 -2.93 3.83
CA ARG A 236 -16.74 -2.08 2.87
C ARG A 236 -17.24 -0.78 3.49
N ALA A 237 -17.53 -0.79 4.79
CA ALA A 237 -17.93 0.38 5.56
C ALA A 237 -16.84 0.89 6.53
N ALA A 238 -15.64 0.29 6.49
CA ALA A 238 -14.57 0.65 7.40
C ALA A 238 -13.87 1.94 6.96
N PRO A 239 -13.45 2.80 7.92
CA PRO A 239 -12.66 3.98 7.61
C PRO A 239 -11.26 3.61 7.11
N LEU A 240 -10.57 4.54 6.45
CA LEU A 240 -9.13 4.36 6.18
C LEU A 240 -8.37 4.26 7.50
N GLY A 241 -7.30 3.47 7.53
CA GLY A 241 -6.58 3.09 8.74
C GLY A 241 -7.28 2.00 9.55
N ALA A 242 -8.43 1.49 9.12
CA ALA A 242 -9.02 0.30 9.73
C ALA A 242 -8.11 -0.91 9.53
N ARG A 243 -8.03 -1.76 10.55
CA ARG A 243 -7.03 -2.82 10.66
C ARG A 243 -7.66 -4.18 10.92
N VAL A 244 -7.11 -5.22 10.31
CA VAL A 244 -7.54 -6.62 10.48
C VAL A 244 -6.37 -7.43 11.02
N GLU A 245 -6.51 -7.93 12.25
CA GLU A 245 -5.55 -8.86 12.86
C GLU A 245 -5.79 -10.27 12.32
N LEU A 246 -4.96 -10.72 11.38
CA LEU A 246 -5.14 -12.01 10.72
C LEU A 246 -4.64 -13.18 11.59
N ILE A 247 -3.50 -13.00 12.25
CA ILE A 247 -2.85 -14.03 13.08
C ILE A 247 -3.69 -14.37 14.33
N ASP A 248 -4.42 -13.39 14.85
CA ASP A 248 -5.27 -13.54 16.04
C ASP A 248 -6.64 -14.16 15.73
N ALA A 249 -6.91 -14.51 14.47
CA ALA A 249 -8.16 -15.16 14.10
C ALA A 249 -8.29 -16.53 14.78
N ASP A 250 -9.43 -16.76 15.46
CA ASP A 250 -9.76 -18.04 16.09
C ASP A 250 -10.18 -19.07 15.04
N VAL A 251 -9.21 -19.56 14.26
CA VAL A 251 -9.39 -20.54 13.19
C VAL A 251 -8.55 -21.80 13.43
N PRO A 252 -8.98 -22.99 12.95
CA PRO A 252 -8.18 -24.20 13.10
C PRO A 252 -6.90 -24.17 12.25
N GLY A 253 -5.76 -24.54 12.83
CA GLY A 253 -4.50 -24.72 12.10
C GLY A 253 -3.34 -23.90 12.69
N ASP A 254 -2.24 -23.84 11.96
CA ASP A 254 -1.18 -22.85 12.19
C ASP A 254 -1.61 -21.52 11.53
N PRO A 255 -1.62 -20.39 12.25
CA PRO A 255 -1.92 -19.08 11.66
C PRO A 255 -1.04 -18.70 10.48
N LEU A 256 0.19 -19.22 10.41
CA LEU A 256 1.11 -18.97 9.29
C LEU A 256 0.82 -19.83 8.04
N ASP A 257 -0.03 -20.85 8.17
CA ASP A 257 -0.53 -21.65 7.04
C ASP A 257 -1.84 -21.05 6.46
N LEU A 258 -2.22 -19.84 6.87
CA LEU A 258 -3.41 -19.15 6.36
C LEU A 258 -3.08 -18.35 5.10
N HIS A 259 -4.03 -18.29 4.18
CA HIS A 259 -3.96 -17.45 3.00
C HIS A 259 -5.14 -16.50 2.91
N VAL A 260 -4.87 -15.28 2.47
CA VAL A 260 -5.89 -14.27 2.18
C VAL A 260 -6.41 -14.42 0.76
N ALA A 261 -7.73 -14.45 0.63
CA ALA A 261 -8.45 -14.19 -0.61
C ALA A 261 -9.21 -12.87 -0.54
N TRP A 262 -9.13 -12.10 -1.63
CA TRP A 262 -9.78 -10.81 -1.77
C TRP A 262 -11.14 -10.94 -2.43
N ARG A 263 -12.12 -10.20 -1.92
CA ARG A 263 -13.44 -10.04 -2.54
C ARG A 263 -13.85 -8.59 -2.49
N GLU A 264 -14.81 -8.23 -3.35
CA GLU A 264 -15.37 -6.86 -3.39
C GLU A 264 -14.27 -5.80 -3.54
N ARG A 265 -13.35 -5.98 -4.51
CA ARG A 265 -12.19 -5.09 -4.73
C ARG A 265 -11.28 -4.99 -3.52
N GLY A 266 -10.98 -6.14 -2.93
CA GLY A 266 -10.19 -6.25 -1.71
C GLY A 266 -10.84 -5.67 -0.45
N ARG A 267 -12.14 -5.32 -0.45
CA ARG A 267 -12.84 -4.82 0.75
C ARG A 267 -13.43 -5.89 1.63
N VAL A 268 -13.48 -7.13 1.15
CA VAL A 268 -13.80 -8.30 1.95
C VAL A 268 -12.58 -9.21 1.93
N VAL A 269 -12.05 -9.49 3.12
CA VAL A 269 -10.89 -10.35 3.33
C VAL A 269 -11.41 -11.69 3.80
N ALA A 270 -11.12 -12.75 3.06
CA ALA A 270 -11.44 -14.12 3.43
C ALA A 270 -10.16 -14.88 3.80
N LEU A 271 -10.14 -15.50 4.97
CA LEU A 271 -9.05 -16.37 5.42
C LEU A 271 -9.34 -17.81 5.02
N LEU A 272 -8.40 -18.41 4.32
CA LEU A 272 -8.45 -19.79 3.81
C LEU A 272 -7.32 -20.60 4.45
N SER A 273 -7.51 -21.92 4.59
CA SER A 273 -6.38 -22.82 4.81
C SER A 273 -5.55 -22.95 3.53
N ALA A 274 -4.22 -22.96 3.65
CA ALA A 274 -3.29 -23.34 2.57
C ALA A 274 -3.62 -24.68 1.90
#